data_AF-A0A915LIS0-F1
#
_entry.id   AF-A0A915LIS0-F1
#
_cell.length_a   1.000
_cell.length_b   1.000
_cell.length_c   1.000
_cell.angle_alpha   90.00
_cell.angle_beta   90.00
_cell.angle_gamma   90.00
#
_symmetry.space_group_name_H-M   'P 1'
#
loop_
_entity.id
_entity.type
_entity.pdbx_description
1 polymer ?
#
loop_
_entity_poly.entity_id
_entity_poly.type
_entity_poly.pdbx_seq_one_letter_code
_entity_poly.pdbx_strand_id
1 'polypeptide(L)' 'MCGIFAYLNFFTPKKRAEVIDILLQGLRRMEYRGYDSA' A
#
# COMPACT_ATOMS: atom_id res chain seq x y z
N MET A 1 13.50 -7.80 5.84
CA MET A 1 13.73 -6.34 6.01
C MET A 1 12.36 -5.70 5.89
N CYS A 2 11.85 -4.96 6.88
CA CYS A 2 10.44 -4.54 6.84
C CYS A 2 10.24 -3.25 6.03
N GLY A 3 9.21 -3.20 5.19
CA GLY A 3 8.79 -2.01 4.45
C GLY A 3 7.47 -1.47 5.00
N ILE A 4 7.38 -0.15 5.24
CA ILE A 4 6.15 0.51 5.66
C ILE A 4 5.67 1.41 4.53
N PHE A 5 4.39 1.29 4.19
CA PHE A 5 3.71 2.11 3.20
C PHE A 5 2.32 2.49 3.72
N ALA A 6 1.90 3.73 3.50
CA ALA A 6 0.58 4.21 3.90
C ALA A 6 0.02 5.14 2.83
N TYR A 7 -1.31 5.18 2.74
CA TYR A 7 -2.06 6.09 1.88
C TYR A 7 -3.02 6.92 2.74
N LEU A 8 -3.01 8.24 2.55
CA LEU A 8 -3.89 9.18 3.25
C LEU A 8 -4.59 10.06 2.21
N ASN A 9 -5.93 10.03 2.22
CA ASN A 9 -6.77 10.92 1.44
C ASN A 9 -7.50 11.91 2.35
N PHE A 10 -7.53 13.19 1.98
CA PHE A 10 -8.21 14.24 2.74
C PHE A 10 -9.20 14.97 1.83
N PHE A 11 -10.46 15.08 2.27
CA PHE A 11 -11.58 15.62 1.49
C PHE A 11 -11.67 15.11 0.04
N THR A 12 -11.19 13.89 -0.21
CA THR A 12 -11.17 13.27 -1.53
C THR A 12 -11.87 11.93 -1.44
N PRO A 13 -13.16 11.85 -1.84
CA PRO A 13 -13.90 10.59 -1.84
C PRO A 13 -13.18 9.55 -2.70
N LYS A 14 -12.94 8.38 -2.11
CA LYS A 14 -12.34 7.22 -2.78
C LYS A 14 -13.15 5.99 -2.47
N LYS A 15 -13.32 5.12 -3.46
CA LYS A 15 -13.93 3.81 -3.22
C LYS A 15 -12.95 2.97 -2.42
N ARG A 16 -13.48 2.08 -1.56
CA ARG A 16 -12.65 1.16 -0.78
C ARG A 16 -11.71 0.33 -1.66
N ALA A 17 -12.18 -0.11 -2.84
CA ALA A 17 -11.37 -0.85 -3.80
C ALA A 17 -10.16 -0.04 -4.28
N GLU A 18 -10.32 1.24 -4.60
CA GLU A 18 -9.22 2.12 -5.03
C GLU A 18 -8.17 2.28 -3.93
N VAL A 19 -8.60 2.44 -2.68
CA VAL A 19 -7.69 2.54 -1.52
C VAL A 19 -6.89 1.26 -1.36
N ILE A 20 -7.54 0.09 -1.47
CA ILE A 20 -6.88 -1.22 -1.38
C ILE A 20 -5.88 -1.40 -2.54
N ASP A 21 -6.25 -1.06 -3.77
CA ASP A 21 -5.36 -1.16 -4.93
C ASP A 21 -4.10 -0.32 -4.76
N ILE A 22 -4.24 0.91 -4.23
CA ILE A 22 -3.09 1.78 -3.94
C ILE A 22 -2.18 1.14 -2.88
N LEU A 23 -2.75 0.61 -1.79
CA LEU A 23 -1.98 -0.05 -0.73
C LEU A 23 -1.23 -1.27 -1.26
N LEU A 24 -1.89 -2.14 -2.02
CA LEU A 24 -1.29 -3.35 -2.60
C LEU A 24 -0.18 -3.00 -3.62
N GLN A 25 -0.38 -1.97 -4.45
CA GLN A 25 0.67 -1.50 -5.35
C GLN A 25 1.87 -0.94 -4.60
N GLY A 26 1.66 -0.23 -3.48
CA GLY A 26 2.73 0.23 -2.61
C GLY A 26 3.52 -0.91 -1.98
N LEU A 27 2.84 -1.95 -1.49
CA LEU A 27 3.49 -3.15 -0.94
C LEU A 27 4.35 -3.87 -2.00
N ARG A 28 3.84 -4.06 -3.23
CA ARG A 28 4.61 -4.67 -4.33
C ARG A 28 5.92 -3.93 -4.62
N ARG A 29 5.92 -2.61 -4.55
CA ARG A 29 7.15 -1.81 -4.72
C ARG A 29 8.17 -2.00 -3.61
N MET A 30 7.79 -2.61 -2.48
CA MET A 30 8.69 -2.92 -1.37
C MET A 30 9.17 -4.38 -1.38
N GLU A 31 8.67 -5.23 -2.29
CA GLU A 31 9.06 -6.64 -2.40
C GLU A 31 10.57 -6.84 -2.58
N TYR A 32 11.27 -5.90 -3.25
CA TYR A 32 12.72 -5.96 -3.43
C TYR A 32 13.51 -5.99 -2.10
N ARG A 33 12.90 -5.56 -0.99
CA ARG A 33 13.52 -5.60 0.35
C ARG A 33 13.47 -6.98 0.99
N GLY A 34 12.65 -7.90 0.45
CA GLY A 34 12.42 -9.23 0.99
C GLY A 34 11.56 -9.22 2.26
N TYR A 35 10.48 -10.01 2.25
CA TYR A 35 9.60 -10.26 3.38
C TYR A 35 9.04 -11.69 3.31
N ASP A 36 8.72 -12.26 4.48
CA ASP A 36 8.09 -13.58 4.57
C ASP A 36 6.54 -13.49 4.59
N SER A 37 6.00 -12.35 5.01
CA SER A 37 4.56 -12.02 4.98
C SER A 37 4.33 -10.51 4.83
N ALA A 38 3.14 -10.13 4.34
CA ALA A 38 2.68 -8.76 4.13
C ALA A 38 1.19 -8.60 4.48
#